data_AF-A0A484MVV3-F1
#
_entry.id   AF-A0A484MVV3-F1
#
_cell.length_a   1.000
_cell.length_b   1.000
_cell.length_c   1.000
_cell.angle_alpha   90.00
_cell.angle_beta   90.00
_cell.angle_gamma   90.00
#
_symmetry.space_group_name_H-M   'P 1'
#
loop_
_entity.id
_entity.type
_entity.pdbx_description
1 polymer ?
#
loop_
_entity_poly.entity_id
_entity_poly.type
_entity_poly.pdbx_seq_one_letter_code
_entity_poly.pdbx_strand_id
1 'polypeptide(L)' 'EAYRAVMTYLYSDPWYVEVNMNSAALVWPLFNSLQAFWPGLQVLAGDIEPAIRTHAAFFSVWKKYGFTPEGFNLATLNVQ' A
#
# COMPACT_ATOMS: atom_id res chain seq x y z
N GLU A 1 13.44 13.08 -0.23
CA GLU A 1 12.41 13.76 0.60
C GLU A 1 11.02 13.16 0.45
N ALA A 2 10.51 12.96 -0.77
CA ALA A 2 9.17 12.38 -1.00
C ALA A 2 8.96 11.00 -0.35
N TYR A 3 9.91 10.07 -0.48
CA TYR A 3 9.81 8.74 0.14
C TYR A 3 9.56 8.83 1.66
N ARG A 4 10.33 9.67 2.36
CA ARG A 4 10.17 9.87 3.81
C ARG A 4 8.77 10.41 4.16
N ALA A 5 8.25 11.35 3.38
CA ALA A 5 6.90 11.88 3.59
C ALA A 5 5.84 10.79 3.38
N VAL A 6 5.96 9.98 2.33
CA VAL A 6 5.09 8.82 2.10
C VAL A 6 5.13 7.87 3.28
N MET A 7 6.32 7.49 3.74
CA MET A 7 6.46 6.56 4.87
C MET A 7 5.93 7.13 6.20
N THR A 8 5.81 8.45 6.31
CA THR A 8 5.29 9.13 7.50
C THR A 8 3.77 9.27 7.47
N TYR A 9 3.19 9.61 6.31
CA TYR A 9 1.79 10.02 6.21
C TYR A 9 0.88 9.03 5.48
N LEU A 10 1.42 8.25 4.54
CA LEU A 10 0.64 7.35 3.68
C LEU A 10 0.84 5.89 4.07
N TYR A 11 2.02 5.52 4.58
CA TYR A 11 2.33 4.14 4.95
C TYR A 11 1.66 3.77 6.27
N SER A 12 0.74 2.83 6.21
CA SER A 12 0.09 2.19 7.34
C SER A 12 0.36 0.70 7.25
N ASP A 13 1.46 0.27 7.88
CA ASP A 13 2.02 -1.08 7.73
C ASP A 13 0.94 -2.18 7.72
N PRO A 14 0.83 -3.00 6.66
CA PRO A 14 1.71 -3.10 5.48
C PRO A 14 1.25 -2.33 4.21
N TRP A 15 0.23 -1.47 4.32
CA TRP A 15 -0.47 -0.82 3.22
C TRP A 15 -0.09 0.65 3.01
N TYR A 16 -0.55 1.20 1.89
CA TYR A 16 -0.47 2.63 1.57
C TYR A 16 -1.87 3.17 1.36
N VAL A 17 -2.25 4.18 2.15
CA VAL A 17 -3.60 4.74 2.15
C VAL A 17 -3.61 6.17 1.64
N GLU A 18 -4.75 6.58 1.08
CA GLU A 18 -4.94 7.94 0.60
C GLU A 18 -5.34 8.86 1.75
N VAL A 19 -4.63 9.98 1.89
CA VAL A 19 -4.84 10.97 2.94
C VAL A 19 -5.01 12.37 2.37
N ASN A 20 -5.67 13.25 3.11
CA ASN A 20 -5.78 14.65 2.76
C ASN A 20 -4.39 15.31 2.87
N MET A 21 -3.97 16.02 1.81
CA MET A 21 -2.62 16.59 1.75
C MET A 21 -2.31 17.66 2.81
N ASN A 22 -3.32 18.32 3.38
CA ASN A 22 -3.15 19.38 4.37
C ASN A 22 -3.31 18.89 5.81
N SER A 23 -4.27 17.98 6.06
CA SER A 23 -4.60 17.51 7.41
C SER A 23 -4.07 16.12 7.74
N ALA A 24 -3.54 15.38 6.76
CA ALA A 24 -3.19 13.96 6.86
C ALA A 24 -4.37 13.05 7.29
N ALA A 25 -5.61 13.54 7.22
CA ALA A 25 -6.79 12.74 7.54
C ALA A 25 -6.97 11.65 6.48
N LEU A 26 -7.24 10.42 6.92
CA LEU A 26 -7.55 9.30 6.03
C LEU A 26 -8.76 9.63 5.16
N VAL A 27 -8.59 9.58 3.84
CA VAL A 27 -9.66 9.79 2.87
C VAL A 27 -10.19 8.45 2.41
N TRP A 28 -9.29 7.54 2.01
CA TRP A 28 -9.69 6.24 1.48
C TRP A 28 -8.70 5.13 1.86
N PRO A 29 -9.12 4.14 2.67
CA PRO A 29 -8.31 2.95 2.95
C PRO A 29 -8.45 1.93 1.82
N LEU A 30 -7.87 2.24 0.66
CA LEU A 30 -7.93 1.43 -0.56
C LEU A 30 -6.53 1.02 -1.00
N PHE A 31 -6.32 -0.27 -1.22
CA PHE A 31 -5.20 -0.75 -2.02
C PHE A 31 -5.62 -0.77 -3.49
N ASN A 32 -4.87 -0.14 -4.38
CA ASN A 32 -5.13 -0.18 -5.82
C ASN A 32 -4.03 -0.94 -6.59
N SER A 33 -4.35 -1.47 -7.77
CA SER A 33 -3.42 -2.29 -8.57
C SER A 33 -2.11 -1.58 -8.86
N LEU A 34 -2.15 -0.27 -9.11
CA LEU A 34 -0.99 0.55 -9.43
C LEU A 34 0.00 0.62 -8.28
N GLN A 35 -0.45 0.58 -7.02
CA GLN A 35 0.41 0.57 -5.83
C GLN A 35 1.35 -0.64 -5.75
N ALA A 36 1.19 -1.67 -6.60
CA ALA A 36 2.09 -2.82 -6.66
C ALA A 36 3.57 -2.48 -6.93
N PHE A 37 3.90 -1.25 -7.33
CA PHE A 37 5.29 -0.79 -7.45
C PHE A 37 6.01 -0.60 -6.10
N TRP A 38 5.29 -0.41 -5.00
CA TRP A 38 5.87 0.00 -3.70
C TRP A 38 6.97 -0.92 -3.18
N PRO A 39 6.79 -2.26 -3.11
CA PRO A 39 7.86 -3.14 -2.62
C PRO A 39 9.16 -3.00 -3.41
N GLY A 40 9.07 -2.84 -4.72
CA GLY A 40 10.24 -2.61 -5.58
C GLY A 40 10.93 -1.28 -5.27
N LEU A 41 10.15 -0.21 -5.07
CA LEU A 41 10.71 1.09 -4.67
C LEU A 41 11.36 1.04 -3.28
N GLN A 42 10.73 0.38 -2.30
CA GLN A 42 11.28 0.22 -0.95
C GLN A 42 12.63 -0.52 -0.98
N VAL A 43 12.74 -1.58 -1.78
CA VAL A 43 14.02 -2.29 -2.00
C VAL A 43 15.07 -1.36 -2.58
N LEU A 44 14.74 -0.55 -3.59
CA LEU A 44 15.68 0.42 -4.19
C LEU A 44 16.10 1.51 -3.20
N ALA A 45 15.23 1.86 -2.24
CA ALA A 45 15.52 2.80 -1.16
C ALA A 45 16.31 2.16 0.00
N GLY A 46 16.57 0.85 -0.03
CA GLY A 46 17.25 0.11 1.04
C GLY A 46 16.35 -0.28 2.22
N ASP A 47 15.03 -0.09 2.11
CA ASP A 47 14.05 -0.31 3.18
C ASP A 47 13.44 -1.71 3.08
N ILE A 48 14.26 -2.72 3.36
CA ILE A 48 13.97 -4.13 3.02
C ILE A 48 12.85 -4.73 3.87
N GLU A 49 12.85 -4.47 5.18
CA GLU A 49 11.88 -5.09 6.09
C GLU A 49 10.44 -4.66 5.79
N PRO A 50 10.13 -3.35 5.62
CA PRO A 50 8.83 -2.90 5.11
C PRO A 50 8.48 -3.48 3.73
N ALA A 51 9.46 -3.58 2.82
CA ALA A 51 9.23 -4.14 1.49
C ALA A 51 8.72 -5.58 1.53
N ILE A 52 9.30 -6.41 2.41
CA ILE A 52 8.87 -7.80 2.61
C ILE A 52 7.40 -7.85 3.08
N ARG A 53 7.03 -7.03 4.06
CA ARG A 53 5.67 -7.02 4.62
C ARG A 53 4.65 -6.50 3.62
N THR A 54 4.94 -5.40 2.93
CA THR A 54 4.07 -4.87 1.87
C THR A 54 3.91 -5.88 0.73
N HIS A 55 4.99 -6.51 0.27
CA HIS A 55 4.91 -7.53 -0.77
C HIS A 55 4.05 -8.73 -0.33
N ALA A 56 4.24 -9.23 0.89
CA ALA A 56 3.45 -10.32 1.43
C ALA A 56 1.94 -9.96 1.51
N ALA A 57 1.62 -8.73 1.91
CA ALA A 57 0.26 -8.23 1.95
C ALA A 57 -0.37 -8.18 0.56
N PHE A 58 0.31 -7.61 -0.43
CA PHE A 58 -0.18 -7.54 -1.82
C PHE A 58 -0.34 -8.93 -2.43
N PHE A 59 0.64 -9.81 -2.20
CA PHE A 59 0.57 -11.19 -2.66
C PHE A 59 -0.58 -11.97 -2.02
N SER A 60 -0.96 -11.66 -0.78
CA SER A 60 -2.12 -12.29 -0.13
C SER A 60 -3.44 -11.96 -0.85
N VAL A 61 -3.60 -10.72 -1.33
CA VAL A 61 -4.75 -10.30 -2.13
C VAL A 61 -4.75 -11.02 -3.48
N TRP A 62 -3.59 -11.05 -4.15
CA TRP A 62 -3.44 -11.80 -5.40
C TRP A 62 -3.79 -13.29 -5.23
N LYS A 63 -3.31 -13.94 -4.16
CA LYS A 63 -3.64 -15.34 -3.86
C LYS A 63 -5.14 -15.56 -3.62
N LYS A 64 -5.83 -14.61 -3.00
CA LYS A 64 -7.27 -14.71 -2.72
C LYS A 64 -8.10 -14.64 -3.99
N TYR A 65 -7.76 -13.75 -4.93
CA TYR A 65 -8.57 -13.48 -6.12
C TYR A 65 -8.02 -14.10 -7.41
N GLY A 66 -6.80 -14.62 -7.40
CA GLY A 66 -6.09 -15.15 -8.58
C GLY A 66 -5.47 -14.06 -9.46
N PHE A 67 -5.70 -12.79 -9.16
CA PHE A 67 -5.15 -11.62 -9.83
C PHE A 67 -5.12 -10.43 -8.87
N THR A 68 -4.35 -9.39 -9.20
CA THR A 68 -4.37 -8.13 -8.44
C THR A 68 -5.58 -7.31 -8.89
N PRO A 69 -6.55 -7.04 -8.01
CA PRO A 69 -7.73 -6.25 -8.37
C PRO A 69 -7.35 -4.78 -8.60
N GLU A 70 -8.17 -4.06 -9.36
CA GLU A 70 -8.00 -2.62 -9.55
C GLU A 70 -8.13 -1.84 -8.23
N GLY A 71 -9.06 -2.27 -7.38
CA GLY A 71 -9.24 -1.74 -6.03
C GLY A 71 -9.59 -2.83 -5.02
N PHE A 72 -9.03 -2.72 -3.82
CA PHE A 72 -9.27 -3.60 -2.68
C PHE A 72 -9.47 -2.76 -1.43
N ASN A 73 -10.69 -2.78 -0.90
CA ASN A 73 -11.06 -2.00 0.27
C ASN A 73 -10.49 -2.63 1.54
N LEU A 74 -9.63 -1.90 2.26
CA LEU A 74 -8.92 -2.42 3.43
C LEU A 74 -9.80 -2.48 4.69
N ALA A 75 -10.92 -1.75 4.72
CA ALA A 75 -11.87 -1.80 5.82
C ALA A 75 -12.82 -3.01 5.70
N THR A 76 -13.23 -3.38 4.49
CA THR A 76 -14.16 -4.50 4.24
C THR A 76 -13.48 -5.77 3.77
N LEU A 77 -12.21 -5.69 3.35
CA LEU A 77 -11.40 -6.79 2.80
C LEU A 77 -12.01 -7.43 1.54
N ASN A 78 -12.64 -6.60 0.70
CA ASN A 78 -13.28 -7.01 -0.55
C ASN A 78 -12.79 -6.19 -1.75
N VAL A 79 -12.88 -6.79 -2.93
CA VAL A 79 -12.67 -6.10 -4.21
C VAL A 79 -13.77 -5.08 -4.44
N GLN A 80 -13.40 -3.94 -5.01
CA GLN A 80 -14.32 -2.89 -5.43
C GLN A 80 -14.54 -2.92 -6.94
#